data_AF-A0A8J7I854-F1
#
_entry.id   AF-A0A8J7I854-F1
#
_cell.length_a   1.000
_cell.length_b   1.000
_cell.length_c   1.000
_cell.angle_alpha   90.00
_cell.angle_beta   90.00
_cell.angle_gamma   90.00
#
_symmetry.space_group_name_H-M   'P 1'
#
loop_
_entity.id
_entity.type
_entity.pdbx_description
1 polymer ?
#
loop_
_entity_poly.entity_id
_entity_poly.type
_entity_poly.pdbx_seq_one_letter_code
_entity_poly.pdbx_strand_id
1 'polypeptide(L)'
;MYKGEVTSLAKRLQENIILRRLVLSEDYFWTSPLAFWEIPNSLKNELAEANLILVKRDANYRRLLCDRYWHSTTNIADIVCYLPAPMVALVVKNRV
;
A
#
# COMPACT_ATOMS: atom_id res chain seq x y z
N MET A 1 12.64 -1.40 -30.46
CA MET A 1 12.21 -2.81 -30.50
C MET A 1 11.58 -3.21 -29.16
N TYR A 2 10.49 -2.55 -28.72
CA TYR A 2 9.72 -2.92 -27.49
C TYR A 2 8.20 -2.74 -27.67
N LYS A 3 7.75 -2.29 -28.84
CA LYS A 3 6.36 -1.85 -29.07
C LYS A 3 5.37 -3.01 -28.91
N GLY A 4 5.73 -4.22 -29.35
CA GLY A 4 4.90 -5.42 -29.23
C GLY A 4 4.68 -5.87 -27.79
N GLU A 5 5.75 -5.92 -26.99
CA GLU A 5 5.69 -6.34 -25.58
C GLU A 5 4.91 -5.36 -24.72
N VAL A 6 5.15 -4.05 -24.89
CA VAL A 6 4.41 -2.99 -24.18
C VAL A 6 2.92 -3.04 -24.53
N THR A 7 2.58 -3.26 -25.81
CA THR A 7 1.18 -3.40 -26.24
C THR A 7 0.53 -4.64 -25.62
N SER A 8 1.25 -5.77 -25.57
CA SER A 8 0.78 -7.00 -24.94
C SER A 8 0.52 -6.82 -23.44
N LEU A 9 1.44 -6.15 -22.72
CA LEU A 9 1.26 -5.83 -21.31
C LEU A 9 0.03 -4.92 -21.08
N ALA A 10 -0.12 -3.88 -21.89
CA ALA A 10 -1.25 -2.96 -21.79
C ALA A 10 -2.58 -3.70 -21.96
N LYS A 11 -2.67 -4.58 -22.98
CA LYS A 11 -3.86 -5.40 -23.21
C LYS A 11 -4.19 -6.29 -22.01
N ARG A 12 -3.19 -6.96 -21.44
CA ARG A 12 -3.36 -7.81 -20.26
C ARG A 12 -3.87 -7.02 -19.04
N LEU A 13 -3.34 -5.82 -18.80
CA LEU A 13 -3.81 -4.97 -17.70
C LEU A 13 -5.26 -4.55 -17.90
N GLN A 14 -5.61 -4.11 -19.11
CA GLN A 14 -6.99 -3.71 -19.46
C GLN A 14 -7.97 -4.89 -19.31
N GLU A 15 -7.61 -6.07 -19.79
CA GLU A 15 -8.42 -7.28 -19.62
C GLU A 15 -8.66 -7.62 -18.15
N ASN A 16 -7.63 -7.51 -17.29
CA ASN A 16 -7.79 -7.77 -15.86
C ASN A 16 -8.65 -6.71 -15.15
N ILE A 17 -8.63 -5.46 -15.61
CA ILE A 17 -9.53 -4.40 -15.12
C ILE A 17 -10.98 -4.71 -15.52
N ILE A 18 -11.22 -5.03 -16.80
CA ILE A 18 -12.55 -5.39 -17.32
C ILE A 18 -13.12 -6.60 -16.58
N LEU A 19 -12.29 -7.62 -16.37
CA LEU A 19 -12.65 -8.85 -15.66
C LEU A 19 -12.67 -8.70 -14.13
N ARG A 20 -12.45 -7.49 -13.59
CA ARG A 20 -12.43 -7.18 -12.15
C ARG A 20 -11.43 -8.01 -11.33
N ARG A 21 -10.39 -8.55 -11.97
CA ARG A 21 -9.25 -9.20 -11.29
C ARG A 21 -8.22 -8.17 -10.81
N LEU A 22 -8.18 -7.01 -11.46
CA LEU A 22 -7.46 -5.82 -11.03
C LEU A 22 -8.47 -4.70 -10.81
N VAL A 23 -8.67 -4.32 -9.55
CA VAL A 23 -9.57 -3.23 -9.18
C VAL A 23 -8.73 -2.00 -8.85
N LEU A 24 -9.08 -0.86 -9.44
CA LEU A 24 -8.52 0.43 -9.09
C LEU A 24 -9.46 1.09 -8.08
N SER A 25 -8.96 1.36 -6.87
CA SER A 25 -9.68 2.04 -5.81
C SER A 25 -9.00 3.37 -5.50
N GLU A 26 -9.79 4.39 -5.18
CA GLU A 26 -9.33 5.71 -4.76
C GLU A 26 -10.06 6.16 -3.49
N ASP A 27 -9.43 7.04 -2.74
CA ASP A 27 -10.00 7.68 -1.55
C ASP A 27 -9.15 8.92 -1.22
N TYR A 28 -9.78 9.96 -0.69
CA TYR A 28 -9.09 11.19 -0.27
C TYR A 28 -7.98 10.92 0.75
N PHE A 29 -8.15 9.90 1.60
CA PHE A 29 -7.15 9.47 2.58
C PHE A 29 -5.77 9.25 1.93
N TRP A 30 -5.70 8.67 0.73
CA TRP A 30 -4.42 8.33 0.10
C TRP A 30 -3.58 9.55 -0.27
N THR A 31 -4.20 10.69 -0.53
CA THR A 31 -3.52 11.96 -0.85
C THR A 31 -3.52 12.96 0.31
N SER A 32 -4.21 12.64 1.42
CA SER A 32 -4.23 13.42 2.65
C SER A 32 -2.91 13.31 3.45
N PRO A 33 -2.64 14.24 4.38
CA PRO A 33 -1.48 14.17 5.27
C PRO A 33 -1.67 13.19 6.45
N LEU A 34 -2.81 12.48 6.52
CA LEU A 34 -3.18 11.65 7.66
C LEU A 34 -2.27 10.43 7.83
N ALA A 35 -2.02 10.09 9.09
CA ALA A 35 -1.34 8.88 9.51
C ALA A 35 -2.19 7.62 9.22
N PHE A 36 -1.54 6.47 9.09
CA PHE A 36 -2.26 5.22 8.76
C PHE A 36 -3.16 4.70 9.90
N TRP A 37 -2.95 5.07 11.16
CA TRP A 37 -3.93 4.73 12.21
C TRP A 37 -5.27 5.47 12.03
N GLU A 38 -5.26 6.58 11.29
CA GLU A 38 -6.42 7.44 10.98
C GLU A 38 -7.17 6.97 9.73
N ILE A 39 -6.83 5.81 9.14
CA ILE A 39 -7.60 5.25 8.02
C ILE A 39 -9.09 5.18 8.42
N PRO A 40 -10.00 5.79 7.63
CA PRO A 40 -11.43 5.74 7.90
C PRO A 40 -11.95 4.30 8.01
N ASN A 41 -12.97 4.09 8.82
CA ASN A 41 -13.55 2.75 9.02
C ASN A 41 -14.03 2.11 7.70
N SER A 42 -14.52 2.91 6.75
CA SER A 42 -14.90 2.42 5.41
C SER A 42 -13.72 1.74 4.69
N LEU A 43 -12.56 2.40 4.66
CA LEU A 43 -11.35 1.84 4.06
C LEU A 43 -10.76 0.69 4.88
N LYS A 44 -10.83 0.76 6.22
CA LYS A 44 -10.39 -0.37 7.06
C LYS A 44 -11.20 -1.63 6.75
N ASN A 45 -12.51 -1.50 6.57
CA ASN A 45 -13.37 -2.62 6.21
C ASN A 45 -13.02 -3.19 4.83
N GLU A 46 -12.74 -2.35 3.83
CA GLU A 46 -12.27 -2.81 2.51
C GLU A 46 -10.92 -3.54 2.61
N LEU A 47 -9.97 -2.99 3.36
CA LEU A 47 -8.64 -3.57 3.55
C LEU A 47 -8.66 -4.87 4.38
N ALA A 48 -9.66 -5.06 5.24
CA ALA A 48 -9.82 -6.28 6.05
C ALA A 48 -10.08 -7.52 5.19
N GLU A 49 -10.67 -7.35 4.01
CA GLU A 49 -10.92 -8.44 3.06
C GLU A 49 -9.64 -8.91 2.33
N ALA A 50 -8.53 -8.18 2.47
CA ALA A 50 -7.28 -8.52 1.82
C ALA A 50 -6.56 -9.67 2.55
N ASN A 51 -6.02 -10.63 1.79
CA ASN A 51 -5.10 -11.62 2.36
C ASN A 51 -3.72 -11.03 2.66
N LEU A 52 -3.33 -9.95 1.97
CA LEU A 52 -2.06 -9.26 2.14
C LEU A 52 -2.15 -7.80 1.66
N ILE A 53 -1.66 -6.87 2.48
CA ILE A 53 -1.51 -5.45 2.12
C ILE A 53 -0.06 -5.17 1.73
N LEU A 54 0.16 -4.72 0.49
CA LEU A 54 1.49 -4.31 0.01
C LEU A 54 1.64 -2.78 0.04
N VAL A 55 2.39 -2.27 1.01
CA VAL A 55 2.68 -0.84 1.14
C VAL A 55 3.95 -0.50 0.36
N LYS A 56 3.84 0.32 -0.68
CA LYS A 56 4.98 0.69 -1.53
C LYS A 56 5.54 2.06 -1.18
N ARG A 57 6.87 2.18 -1.31
CA ARG A 57 7.66 3.43 -1.25
C ARG A 57 7.77 4.05 0.14
N ASP A 58 8.73 4.96 0.25
CA ASP A 58 9.09 5.67 1.48
C ASP A 58 7.96 6.56 2.02
N ALA A 59 7.24 7.29 1.17
CA ALA A 59 6.16 8.17 1.61
C ALA A 59 5.07 7.42 2.42
N ASN A 60 4.65 6.24 1.95
CA ASN A 60 3.70 5.41 2.69
C ASN A 60 4.34 4.74 3.91
N TYR A 61 5.63 4.38 3.85
CA TYR A 61 6.35 3.83 4.99
C TYR A 61 6.44 4.85 6.15
N ARG A 62 6.71 6.13 5.85
CA ARG A 62 6.67 7.20 6.84
C ARG A 62 5.26 7.35 7.42
N ARG A 63 4.21 7.34 6.61
CA ARG A 63 2.81 7.41 7.11
C ARG A 63 2.40 6.19 7.93
N LEU A 64 2.94 5.01 7.62
CA LEU A 64 2.74 3.76 8.36
C LEU A 64 3.38 3.82 9.76
N LEU A 65 4.57 4.42 9.87
CA LEU A 65 5.23 4.68 11.16
C LEU A 65 4.85 6.04 11.77
N CYS A 66 3.97 6.75 11.07
CA CYS A 66 3.46 8.08 11.36
C CYS A 66 4.55 9.13 11.58
N ASP A 67 5.65 8.95 10.85
CA ASP A 67 6.84 9.79 10.80
C ASP A 67 7.44 10.07 12.19
N ARG A 68 7.26 9.11 13.11
CA ARG A 68 7.78 9.21 14.48
C ARG A 68 9.16 8.58 14.62
N TYR A 69 9.88 9.08 15.62
CA TYR A 69 11.08 8.43 16.13
C TYR A 69 10.71 7.18 16.93
N TRP A 70 10.86 6.02 16.31
CA TRP A 70 10.80 4.72 16.98
C TRP A 70 12.21 4.25 17.30
N HIS A 71 12.40 3.54 18.42
CA HIS A 71 13.66 2.86 18.67
C HIS A 71 13.91 1.84 17.56
N SER A 72 15.18 1.68 17.14
CA SER A 72 15.54 0.77 16.05
C SER A 72 15.22 -0.71 16.34
N THR A 73 15.03 -1.04 17.61
CA THR A 73 14.65 -2.38 18.11
C THR A 73 13.15 -2.52 18.37
N THR A 74 12.35 -1.47 18.21
CA THR A 74 10.89 -1.57 18.36
C THR A 74 10.35 -2.55 17.32
N ASN A 75 9.57 -3.53 17.77
CA ASN A 75 8.94 -4.47 16.87
C ASN A 75 7.91 -3.74 16.00
N ILE A 76 8.04 -3.85 14.68
CA ILE A 76 7.14 -3.20 13.75
C ILE A 76 5.69 -3.64 13.94
N ALA A 77 5.46 -4.89 14.38
CA ALA A 77 4.13 -5.42 14.63
C ALA A 77 3.37 -4.62 15.71
N ASP A 78 4.08 -4.09 16.70
CA ASP A 78 3.48 -3.28 17.77
C ASP A 78 3.07 -1.88 17.25
N ILE A 79 3.78 -1.37 16.23
CA ILE A 79 3.53 -0.06 15.64
C ILE A 79 2.35 -0.11 14.67
N VAL A 80 2.26 -1.16 13.84
CA VAL A 80 1.30 -1.26 12.73
C VAL A 80 0.08 -2.13 13.07
N CYS A 81 -0.12 -2.48 14.33
CA CYS A 81 -1.20 -3.34 14.83
C CYS A 81 -2.62 -2.83 14.53
N TYR A 82 -2.76 -1.58 14.10
CA TYR A 82 -4.03 -0.99 13.67
C TYR A 82 -4.44 -1.38 12.24
N LEU A 83 -3.57 -2.03 11.46
CA LEU A 83 -3.91 -2.52 10.13
C LEU A 83 -4.79 -3.78 10.22
N PRO A 84 -5.80 -3.91 9.37
CA PRO A 84 -6.82 -4.96 9.52
C PRO A 84 -6.40 -6.32 8.94
N ALA A 85 -5.25 -6.40 8.27
CA ALA A 85 -4.76 -7.60 7.60
C ALA A 85 -3.21 -7.67 7.62
N PRO A 86 -2.61 -8.85 7.39
CA PRO A 86 -1.16 -8.99 7.24
C PRO A 86 -0.60 -8.01 6.21
N MET A 87 0.58 -7.46 6.47
CA MET A 87 1.13 -6.39 5.65
C MET A 87 2.62 -6.60 5.36
N VAL A 88 3.07 -6.10 4.21
CA VAL A 88 4.49 -6.00 3.85
C VAL A 88 4.77 -4.58 3.35
N ALA A 89 5.77 -3.94 3.95
CA ALA A 89 6.31 -2.69 3.44
C ALA A 89 7.48 -2.95 2.47
N LEU A 90 7.33 -2.52 1.22
CA LEU A 90 8.37 -2.53 0.21
C LEU A 90 8.93 -1.11 0.03
N VAL A 91 10.00 -0.84 0.77
CA VAL A 91 10.70 0.45 0.80
C VAL A 91 12.15 0.26 0.37
N VAL A 92 12.65 1.17 -0.45
CA VAL A 92 14.09 1.27 -0.73
C VAL A 92 14.63 2.30 0.25
N LYS A 93 15.41 1.84 1.23
CA LYS A 93 16.22 2.72 2.06
C LYS A 93 17.57 2.86 1.36
N ASN A 94 17.82 4.01 0.76
CA ASN A 94 19.18 4.35 0.35
C ASN A 94 20.01 4.46 1.64
N ARG A 95 21.03 3.61 1.78
CA ARG A 95 22.05 3.84 2.80
C ARG A 95 22.81 5.09 2.37
N VAL A 96 22.72 6.15 3.16
CA VAL A 96 23.72 7.22 3.16
C VAL A 96 24.83 6.79 4.10
#